data_AF-A0A383VQ05-F1
#
_entry.id   AF-A0A383VQ05-F1
#
_cell.length_a   1.000
_cell.length_b   1.000
_cell.length_c   1.000
_cell.angle_alpha   90.00
_cell.angle_beta   90.00
_cell.angle_gamma   90.00
#
_symmetry.space_group_name_H-M   'P 1'
#
loop_
_entity.id
_entity.type
_entity.pdbx_description
1 polymer ?
#
loop_
_entity_poly.entity_id
_entity_poly.type
_entity_poly.pdbx_seq_one_letter_code
_entity_poly.pdbx_strand_id
1 'polypeptide(L)'
;MQQMQLDRLRMREELYTRGRMQQRYAALQAELEQQSAAARSSRDNSSINRRASSSSSSNSSSPSRGILIVAGSRDQMSNALVSIITLQQVLKCTLPIEIVYYGMKEYDPLTARIIKQYIVANGGGRVRLIDGTRKQVDLSYHYAGLGAGSVSNITGFATKVHALAYVTSFQQVLMLDADSLPLLNPEQLFHSEPFAAAGNLFWPDFWGHLWMDGAFFSKLGQAVPWEQDAPFHSAESGQVLFDRLRHYDVLEWLFWLNSRSNETYQHMHGDKDTYRLAFGLAGKLAQHRQVPLQPRDAMAVVMPPGEMPYLQHQGMVQHTPDERPAFLHRTDKGKLFPHCSAKNSTSDCQVSYFTIPLTEGQAMLAMSQPNFTYSYSQVDTRTFEACRTKQRSAGVVVRSDRPDDPERCPELKEGLNLQPVPVVPVEAFSQAHRVLYASYVAFDRVKSLLAKGQQLLADKDRLQQQQQQQGTATTADRLIRAKKAR
;
A
#
# COMPACT_ATOMS: atom_id res chain seq x y z
N MET A 1 -16.39 -20.81 18.92
CA MET A 1 -17.09 -19.51 19.11
C MET A 1 -17.06 -19.02 20.57
N GLN A 2 -17.47 -19.81 21.57
CA GLN A 2 -17.29 -19.45 23.00
C GLN A 2 -15.83 -19.17 23.37
N GLN A 3 -14.89 -19.94 22.80
CA GLN A 3 -13.45 -19.74 23.02
C GLN A 3 -12.97 -18.33 22.67
N MET A 4 -13.41 -17.76 21.55
CA MET A 4 -13.00 -16.43 21.12
C MET A 4 -13.51 -15.32 22.05
N GLN A 5 -14.66 -15.51 22.68
CA GLN A 5 -15.17 -14.58 23.70
C GLN A 5 -14.31 -14.62 24.97
N LEU A 6 -13.92 -15.82 25.40
CA LEU A 6 -13.00 -16.00 26.52
C LEU A 6 -11.63 -15.37 26.21
N ASP A 7 -11.10 -15.59 25.02
CA ASP A 7 -9.81 -15.04 24.61
C ASP A 7 -9.85 -13.51 24.49
N ARG A 8 -10.97 -12.94 24.03
CA ARG A 8 -11.20 -11.49 24.06
C ARG A 8 -11.20 -10.95 25.49
N LEU A 9 -11.86 -11.64 26.43
CA LEU A 9 -11.88 -11.21 27.85
C LEU A 9 -10.47 -11.29 28.47
N ARG A 10 -9.71 -12.36 28.17
CA ARG A 10 -8.30 -12.49 28.59
C ARG A 10 -7.44 -11.37 28.02
N MET A 11 -7.58 -11.06 26.72
CA MET A 11 -6.88 -9.94 26.09
C MET A 11 -7.19 -8.63 26.80
N ARG A 12 -8.47 -8.37 27.09
CA ARG A 12 -8.88 -7.18 27.83
C ARG A 12 -8.27 -7.12 29.24
N GLU A 13 -8.23 -8.24 29.95
CA GLU A 13 -7.61 -8.32 31.29
C GLU A 13 -6.10 -8.02 31.22
N GLU A 14 -5.38 -8.66 30.29
CA GLU A 14 -3.95 -8.42 30.05
C GLU A 14 -3.66 -6.95 29.74
N LEU A 15 -4.41 -6.39 28.79
CA LEU A 15 -4.22 -5.02 28.34
C LEU A 15 -4.50 -4.01 29.46
N TYR A 16 -5.70 -4.02 30.04
CA TYR A 16 -6.18 -2.93 30.89
C TYR A 16 -5.97 -3.19 32.38
N THR A 17 -6.15 -4.42 32.85
CA THR A 17 -6.04 -4.75 34.28
C THR A 17 -4.59 -5.02 34.69
N ARG A 18 -3.83 -5.76 33.87
CA ARG A 18 -2.44 -6.14 34.19
C ARG A 18 -1.40 -5.11 33.73
N GLY A 19 -1.85 -3.97 33.22
CA GLY A 19 -0.98 -2.82 32.92
C GLY A 19 -0.14 -2.95 31.63
N ARG A 20 -0.39 -3.96 30.79
CA ARG A 20 0.39 -4.16 29.54
C ARG A 20 0.25 -2.97 28.59
N MET A 21 -0.91 -2.33 28.60
CA MET A 21 -1.16 -1.12 27.81
C MET A 21 -0.23 0.03 28.18
N GLN A 22 -0.09 0.32 29.47
CA GLN A 22 0.79 1.39 29.94
C GLN A 22 2.26 1.06 29.61
N GLN A 23 2.66 -0.20 29.77
CA GLN A 23 4.00 -0.66 29.38
C GLN A 23 4.24 -0.49 27.88
N ARG A 24 3.26 -0.87 27.05
CA ARG A 24 3.34 -0.76 25.60
C ARG A 24 3.45 0.70 25.15
N TYR A 25 2.63 1.58 25.71
CA TYR A 25 2.70 3.01 25.47
C TYR A 25 4.09 3.56 25.80
N ALA A 26 4.59 3.29 27.01
CA ALA A 26 5.89 3.77 27.46
C ALA A 26 7.03 3.25 26.57
N ALA A 27 6.97 1.97 26.16
CA ALA A 27 7.96 1.37 25.26
C ALA A 27 7.94 2.02 23.87
N LEU A 28 6.75 2.24 23.29
CA LEU A 28 6.62 2.90 21.99
C LEU A 28 7.09 4.36 22.05
N GLN A 29 6.70 5.09 23.09
CA GLN A 29 7.15 6.46 23.34
C GLN A 29 8.69 6.53 23.40
N ALA A 30 9.31 5.67 24.20
CA ALA A 30 10.76 5.62 24.34
C ALA A 30 11.47 5.25 23.01
N GLU A 31 10.91 4.32 22.24
CA GLU A 31 11.43 3.95 20.91
C GLU A 31 11.42 5.16 19.96
N LEU A 32 10.32 5.90 19.91
CA LEU A 32 10.17 7.08 19.06
C LEU A 32 11.10 8.23 19.47
N GLU A 33 11.30 8.43 20.78
CA GLU A 33 12.24 9.41 21.32
C GLU A 33 13.70 9.09 20.97
N GLN A 34 14.11 7.83 21.12
CA GLN A 34 15.45 7.37 20.75
C GLN A 34 15.71 7.56 19.25
N GLN A 35 14.75 7.24 18.40
CA GLN A 35 14.84 7.41 16.95
C GLN A 35 14.93 8.89 16.57
N SER A 36 14.15 9.75 17.24
CA SER A 36 14.19 11.19 17.06
C SER A 36 15.55 11.78 17.46
N ALA A 37 16.13 11.33 18.58
CA ALA A 37 17.46 11.73 19.03
C ALA A 37 18.55 11.31 18.03
N ALA A 38 18.52 10.06 17.55
CA ALA A 38 19.47 9.55 16.55
C ALA A 38 19.41 10.34 15.23
N ALA A 39 18.21 10.71 14.78
CA ALA A 39 18.02 11.54 13.59
C ALA A 39 18.61 12.95 13.76
N ARG A 40 18.53 13.55 14.95
CA ARG A 40 19.15 14.86 15.25
C ARG A 40 20.67 14.76 15.24
N SER A 41 21.27 13.77 15.92
CA SER A 41 22.72 13.59 15.94
C SER A 41 23.31 13.32 14.54
N SER A 42 22.58 12.62 13.67
CA SER A 42 22.99 12.43 12.27
C SER A 42 22.95 13.73 11.45
N ARG A 43 22.00 14.64 11.72
CA ARG A 43 21.93 15.97 11.11
C ARG A 43 23.04 16.90 11.61
N ASP A 44 23.34 16.88 12.91
CA ASP A 44 24.40 17.71 13.48
C ASP A 44 25.79 17.31 12.95
N ASN A 45 26.08 16.00 12.84
CA ASN A 45 27.33 15.51 12.24
C ASN A 45 27.47 15.82 10.73
N SER A 46 26.36 16.04 10.02
CA SER A 46 26.37 16.45 8.60
C SER A 46 26.36 17.98 8.42
N SER A 47 26.20 18.74 9.50
CA SER A 47 26.10 20.22 9.49
C SER A 47 27.24 20.94 10.23
N ILE A 48 28.35 20.26 10.54
CA ILE A 48 29.61 20.83 11.10
C ILE A 48 30.27 21.93 10.21
N ASN A 49 29.61 22.43 9.17
CA ASN A 49 30.12 23.51 8.32
C ASN A 49 29.25 24.78 8.22
N ARG A 50 28.29 25.06 9.12
CA ARG A 50 27.66 26.40 9.18
C ARG A 50 27.48 26.93 10.62
N ARG A 51 27.96 28.16 10.81
CA ARG A 51 28.05 28.90 12.08
C ARG A 51 26.71 29.02 12.81
N ALA A 52 26.82 28.97 14.13
CA ALA A 52 25.78 29.13 15.13
C ALA A 52 25.04 30.48 15.02
N SER A 53 23.71 30.42 15.08
CA SER A 53 22.88 31.47 15.68
C SER A 53 21.82 30.76 16.52
N SER A 54 21.81 31.09 17.81
CA SER A 54 20.97 30.50 18.84
C SER A 54 19.61 31.18 18.87
N SER A 55 18.55 30.42 18.67
CA SER A 55 17.21 30.79 19.11
C SER A 55 16.57 29.61 19.83
N SER A 56 16.27 29.82 21.11
CA SER A 56 15.49 28.92 21.96
C SER A 56 14.07 28.78 21.41
N SER A 57 13.78 27.69 20.71
CA SER A 57 12.42 27.30 20.33
C SER A 57 12.01 26.03 21.05
N SER A 58 10.85 26.08 21.72
CA SER A 58 10.12 25.01 22.38
C SER A 58 10.38 23.60 21.83
N ASN A 59 10.78 22.70 22.73
CA ASN A 59 11.31 21.37 22.46
C ASN A 59 10.21 20.32 22.12
N SER A 60 9.17 20.68 21.36
CA SER A 60 8.24 19.70 20.81
C SER A 60 8.75 19.27 19.43
N SER A 61 9.51 18.17 19.34
CA SER A 61 9.77 17.59 18.02
C SER A 61 8.46 17.21 17.37
N SER A 62 8.24 17.69 16.15
CA SER A 62 7.20 17.18 15.26
C SER A 62 7.30 15.65 15.16
N PRO A 63 6.16 14.93 15.17
CA PRO A 63 6.15 13.47 15.16
C PRO A 63 6.90 12.92 13.94
N SER A 64 7.58 11.78 14.10
CA SER A 64 8.24 11.12 12.97
C SER A 64 7.19 10.62 11.98
N ARG A 65 7.34 11.01 10.72
CA ARG A 65 6.44 10.64 9.62
C ARG A 65 7.16 9.83 8.58
N GLY A 66 6.49 8.85 8.01
CA GLY A 66 7.07 8.08 6.90
C GLY A 66 6.07 7.14 6.24
N ILE A 67 6.56 6.49 5.18
CA ILE A 67 5.80 5.54 4.39
C ILE A 67 6.29 4.12 4.72
N LEU A 68 5.38 3.23 5.03
CA LEU A 68 5.66 1.81 5.24
C LEU A 68 5.11 1.02 4.05
N ILE A 69 5.97 0.26 3.36
CA ILE A 69 5.58 -0.65 2.29
C ILE A 69 5.93 -2.07 2.73
N VAL A 70 4.93 -2.94 2.88
CA VAL A 70 5.18 -4.37 3.11
C VAL A 70 5.26 -5.06 1.76
N ALA A 71 6.44 -5.56 1.43
CA ALA A 71 6.73 -6.11 0.11
C ALA A 71 7.70 -7.29 0.21
N GLY A 72 7.15 -8.49 0.10
CA GLY A 72 7.87 -9.76 0.04
C GLY A 72 7.66 -10.43 -1.32
N SER A 73 8.69 -11.04 -1.88
CA SER A 73 8.83 -11.57 -3.25
C SER A 73 9.40 -10.56 -4.26
N ARG A 74 9.89 -11.10 -5.38
CA ARG A 74 10.38 -10.32 -6.53
C ARG A 74 9.33 -9.31 -7.01
N ASP A 75 8.08 -9.73 -7.19
CA ASP A 75 7.05 -8.90 -7.80
C ASP A 75 6.63 -7.75 -6.89
N GLN A 76 6.38 -8.03 -5.60
CA GLN A 76 6.02 -6.98 -4.65
C GLN A 76 7.19 -6.00 -4.44
N MET A 77 8.42 -6.49 -4.28
CA MET A 77 9.59 -5.62 -4.16
C MET A 77 9.81 -4.76 -5.42
N SER A 78 9.48 -5.28 -6.60
CA SER A 78 9.57 -4.55 -7.86
C SER A 78 8.48 -3.47 -7.98
N ASN A 79 7.24 -3.81 -7.62
CA ASN A 79 6.14 -2.84 -7.51
C ASN A 79 6.49 -1.73 -6.51
N ALA A 80 7.02 -2.07 -5.33
CA ALA A 80 7.48 -1.11 -4.33
C ALA A 80 8.56 -0.17 -4.90
N LEU A 81 9.54 -0.69 -5.66
CA LEU A 81 10.57 0.13 -6.28
C LEU A 81 9.99 1.11 -7.32
N VAL A 82 9.00 0.69 -8.11
CA VAL A 82 8.29 1.59 -9.04
C VAL A 82 7.61 2.73 -8.29
N SER A 83 6.90 2.42 -7.20
CA SER A 83 6.25 3.42 -6.34
C SER A 83 7.27 4.37 -5.71
N ILE A 84 8.41 3.87 -5.22
CA ILE A 84 9.49 4.69 -4.64
C ILE A 84 10.09 5.65 -5.67
N ILE A 85 10.39 5.16 -6.88
CA ILE A 85 10.90 6.00 -7.97
C ILE A 85 9.90 7.12 -8.26
N THR A 86 8.62 6.79 -8.36
CA THR A 86 7.56 7.75 -8.67
C THR A 86 7.41 8.80 -7.55
N LEU A 87 7.38 8.35 -6.29
CA LEU A 87 7.33 9.20 -5.10
C LEU A 87 8.48 10.21 -5.06
N GLN A 88 9.72 9.76 -5.25
CA GLN A 88 10.90 10.60 -5.10
C GLN A 88 11.17 11.48 -6.34
N GLN A 89 11.02 10.91 -7.54
CA GLN A 89 11.47 11.58 -8.76
C GLN A 89 10.37 12.45 -9.38
N VAL A 90 9.09 12.09 -9.22
CA VAL A 90 7.98 12.79 -9.86
C VAL A 90 7.21 13.62 -8.85
N LEU A 91 6.77 13.00 -7.76
CA LEU A 91 5.99 13.66 -6.71
C LEU A 91 6.84 14.50 -5.76
N LYS A 92 8.17 14.35 -5.81
CA LYS A 92 9.14 15.02 -4.93
C LYS A 92 8.82 14.83 -3.44
N CYS A 93 8.26 13.67 -3.10
CA CYS A 93 8.02 13.26 -1.73
C CYS A 93 9.36 13.13 -0.99
N THR A 94 9.44 13.77 0.18
CA THR A 94 10.60 13.83 1.05
C THR A 94 10.50 12.87 2.24
N LEU A 95 9.33 12.28 2.48
CA LEU A 95 9.12 11.29 3.53
C LEU A 95 10.12 10.13 3.43
N PRO A 96 10.67 9.67 4.56
CA PRO A 96 11.40 8.42 4.61
C PRO A 96 10.45 7.25 4.32
N ILE A 97 10.97 6.19 3.71
CA ILE A 97 10.27 5.00 3.27
C ILE A 97 10.94 3.77 3.88
N GLU A 98 10.15 2.89 4.48
CA GLU A 98 10.59 1.59 4.95
C GLU A 98 9.92 0.51 4.13
N ILE A 99 10.73 -0.35 3.50
CA ILE A 99 10.28 -1.57 2.83
C ILE A 99 10.50 -2.72 3.80
N VAL A 100 9.43 -3.39 4.21
CA VAL A 100 9.48 -4.52 5.14
C VAL A 100 9.19 -5.82 4.39
N TYR A 101 10.06 -6.81 4.54
CA TYR A 101 9.87 -8.19 4.07
C TYR A 101 10.05 -9.16 5.23
N TYR A 102 9.51 -10.38 5.14
CA TYR A 102 9.57 -11.37 6.22
C TYR A 102 10.46 -12.57 5.86
N GLY A 103 11.71 -12.51 6.31
CA GLY A 103 12.66 -13.61 6.22
C GLY A 103 13.06 -13.99 4.80
N MET A 104 13.82 -15.09 4.68
CA MET A 104 14.41 -15.49 3.40
C MET A 104 13.41 -16.10 2.41
N LYS A 105 12.21 -16.49 2.86
CA LYS A 105 11.14 -16.98 1.96
C LYS A 105 10.60 -15.86 1.07
N GLU A 106 10.56 -14.65 1.58
CA GLU A 106 10.08 -13.46 0.85
C GLU A 106 11.21 -12.64 0.23
N TYR A 107 12.46 -12.87 0.62
CA TYR A 107 13.58 -12.07 0.13
C TYR A 107 14.05 -12.52 -1.26
N ASP A 108 13.88 -11.66 -2.29
CA ASP A 108 14.52 -11.86 -3.61
C ASP A 108 15.87 -11.13 -3.67
N PRO A 109 17.02 -11.84 -3.73
CA PRO A 109 18.34 -11.21 -3.64
C PRO A 109 18.66 -10.25 -4.79
N LEU A 110 18.16 -10.52 -5.99
CA LEU A 110 18.41 -9.69 -7.17
C LEU A 110 17.68 -8.35 -7.04
N THR A 111 16.38 -8.40 -6.73
CA THR A 111 15.55 -7.21 -6.56
C THR A 111 16.02 -6.38 -5.37
N ALA A 112 16.37 -7.04 -4.25
CA ALA A 112 16.97 -6.37 -3.10
C ALA A 112 18.28 -5.65 -3.46
N ARG A 113 19.12 -6.24 -4.31
CA ARG A 113 20.35 -5.61 -4.80
C ARG A 113 20.06 -4.38 -5.65
N ILE A 114 19.08 -4.46 -6.56
CA ILE A 114 18.65 -3.33 -7.39
C ILE A 114 18.12 -2.19 -6.50
N ILE A 115 17.28 -2.50 -5.52
CA ILE A 115 16.78 -1.52 -4.53
C ILE A 115 17.96 -0.87 -3.79
N LYS A 116 18.90 -1.66 -3.26
CA LYS A 116 20.08 -1.12 -2.56
C LYS A 116 20.93 -0.20 -3.45
N GLN A 117 21.11 -0.56 -4.73
CA GLN A 117 21.81 0.30 -5.69
C GLN A 117 21.05 1.60 -5.95
N TYR A 118 19.72 1.54 -6.08
CA TYR A 118 18.88 2.72 -6.20
C TYR A 118 19.03 3.65 -4.98
N ILE A 119 19.01 3.09 -3.77
CA ILE A 119 19.19 3.84 -2.50
C ILE A 119 20.53 4.58 -2.50
N VAL A 120 21.62 3.91 -2.86
CA VAL A 120 22.96 4.51 -2.91
C VAL A 120 23.03 5.62 -3.97
N ALA A 121 22.51 5.35 -5.18
CA ALA A 121 22.59 6.27 -6.31
C ALA A 121 21.76 7.56 -6.11
N ASN A 122 20.69 7.50 -5.30
CA ASN A 122 19.81 8.64 -5.05
C ASN A 122 20.06 9.31 -3.69
N GLY A 123 21.28 9.12 -3.14
CA GLY A 123 21.89 10.04 -2.18
C GLY A 123 21.20 10.18 -0.83
N GLY A 124 20.39 9.22 -0.37
CA GLY A 124 19.73 9.41 0.92
C GLY A 124 19.17 8.14 1.50
N GLY A 125 19.75 7.70 2.63
CA GLY A 125 19.22 6.66 3.54
C GLY A 125 17.81 6.93 4.11
N ARG A 126 17.01 7.74 3.41
CA ARG A 126 15.56 7.91 3.53
C ARG A 126 14.80 6.65 3.14
N VAL A 127 15.35 5.77 2.30
CA VAL A 127 14.73 4.47 2.01
C VAL A 127 15.51 3.37 2.73
N ARG A 128 14.81 2.50 3.46
CA ARG A 128 15.39 1.36 4.17
C ARG A 128 14.69 0.07 3.78
N LEU A 129 15.48 -0.99 3.66
CA LEU A 129 14.98 -2.35 3.45
C LEU A 129 15.19 -3.15 4.75
N ILE A 130 14.09 -3.62 5.35
CA ILE A 130 14.04 -4.15 6.72
C ILE A 130 13.46 -5.57 6.70
N ASP A 131 14.13 -6.47 7.43
CA ASP A 131 13.63 -7.82 7.69
C ASP A 131 12.75 -7.79 8.95
N GLY A 132 11.42 -7.87 8.75
CA GLY A 132 10.43 -7.81 9.82
C GLY A 132 10.55 -8.95 10.84
N THR A 133 11.17 -10.07 10.46
CA THR A 133 11.39 -11.21 11.38
C THR A 133 12.42 -10.93 12.46
N ARG A 134 13.23 -9.87 12.31
CA ARG A 134 14.29 -9.51 13.26
C ARG A 134 13.81 -8.67 14.42
N LYS A 135 12.61 -8.08 14.35
CA LYS A 135 12.06 -7.30 15.45
C LYS A 135 11.61 -8.28 16.55
N GLN A 136 12.26 -8.21 17.70
CA GLN A 136 11.85 -8.97 18.89
C GLN A 136 10.70 -8.26 19.58
N VAL A 137 9.60 -8.97 19.75
CA VAL A 137 8.38 -8.48 20.42
C VAL A 137 7.83 -9.61 21.27
N ASP A 138 7.39 -9.30 22.49
CA ASP A 138 6.60 -10.23 23.30
C ASP A 138 5.19 -10.33 22.69
N LEU A 139 4.93 -11.42 21.97
CA LEU A 139 3.64 -11.72 21.36
C LEU A 139 2.80 -12.69 22.20
N SER A 140 3.24 -13.07 23.41
CA SER A 140 2.64 -14.16 24.18
C SER A 140 1.14 -13.98 24.44
N TYR A 141 0.70 -12.78 24.80
CA TYR A 141 -0.71 -12.47 25.06
C TYR A 141 -1.55 -12.38 23.79
N HIS A 142 -0.95 -11.99 22.67
CA HIS A 142 -1.60 -12.08 21.36
C HIS A 142 -1.86 -13.52 20.93
N TYR A 143 -1.05 -14.48 21.38
CA TYR A 143 -1.24 -15.91 21.09
C TYR A 143 -1.79 -16.71 22.28
N ALA A 144 -2.25 -16.03 23.34
CA ALA A 144 -2.87 -16.71 24.48
C ALA A 144 -4.03 -17.60 24.00
N GLY A 145 -3.96 -18.90 24.32
CA GLY A 145 -4.91 -19.92 23.89
C GLY A 145 -4.58 -20.62 22.56
N LEU A 146 -3.58 -20.15 21.80
CA LEU A 146 -3.20 -20.68 20.48
C LEU A 146 -1.82 -21.37 20.43
N GLY A 147 -1.14 -21.45 21.58
CA GLY A 147 0.21 -22.03 21.70
C GLY A 147 1.32 -20.97 21.64
N ALA A 148 2.56 -21.41 21.42
CA ALA A 148 3.71 -20.51 21.36
C ALA A 148 3.64 -19.64 20.09
N GLY A 149 3.28 -18.36 20.27
CA GLY A 149 3.32 -17.36 19.22
C GLY A 149 4.73 -17.08 18.74
N SER A 150 4.95 -17.11 17.44
CA SER A 150 6.23 -16.75 16.82
C SER A 150 5.98 -15.84 15.63
N VAL A 151 6.88 -14.87 15.42
CA VAL A 151 6.88 -14.00 14.23
C VAL A 151 6.93 -14.83 12.93
N SER A 152 7.52 -16.03 12.97
CA SER A 152 7.52 -16.98 11.84
C SER A 152 6.13 -17.47 11.44
N ASN A 153 5.14 -17.36 12.31
CA ASN A 153 3.76 -17.79 12.05
C ASN A 153 2.91 -16.65 11.45
N ILE A 154 3.45 -15.42 11.42
CA ILE A 154 2.79 -14.26 10.82
C ILE A 154 3.03 -14.32 9.31
N THR A 155 1.96 -14.51 8.55
CA THR A 155 2.00 -14.65 7.09
C THR A 155 0.81 -13.93 6.45
N GLY A 156 0.87 -13.73 5.13
CA GLY A 156 -0.21 -13.08 4.38
C GLY A 156 -0.53 -11.68 4.92
N PHE A 157 -1.82 -11.33 4.98
CA PHE A 157 -2.28 -10.01 5.42
C PHE A 157 -1.78 -9.58 6.82
N ALA A 158 -1.57 -10.54 7.73
CA ALA A 158 -1.15 -10.24 9.11
C ALA A 158 0.25 -9.59 9.18
N THR A 159 1.08 -9.79 8.15
CA THR A 159 2.42 -9.17 8.05
C THR A 159 2.35 -7.65 7.96
N LYS A 160 1.29 -7.09 7.33
CA LYS A 160 1.04 -5.65 7.23
C LYS A 160 0.80 -5.04 8.61
N VAL A 161 -0.10 -5.66 9.35
CA VAL A 161 -0.44 -5.24 10.71
C VAL A 161 0.75 -5.37 11.66
N HIS A 162 1.51 -6.48 11.58
CA HIS A 162 2.73 -6.62 12.38
C HIS A 162 3.77 -5.54 12.06
N ALA A 163 3.95 -5.22 10.77
CA ALA A 163 4.90 -4.20 10.35
C ALA A 163 4.50 -2.82 10.88
N LEU A 164 3.21 -2.48 10.78
CA LEU A 164 2.64 -1.24 11.30
C LEU A 164 2.74 -1.14 12.82
N ALA A 165 2.43 -2.21 13.54
CA ALA A 165 2.42 -2.19 15.01
C ALA A 165 3.84 -2.17 15.59
N TYR A 166 4.76 -2.98 15.05
CA TYR A 166 6.01 -3.33 15.74
C TYR A 166 7.29 -3.06 14.96
N VAL A 167 7.29 -3.12 13.63
CA VAL A 167 8.54 -3.06 12.86
C VAL A 167 8.92 -1.63 12.51
N THR A 168 7.95 -0.82 12.07
CA THR A 168 8.23 0.52 11.57
C THR A 168 8.74 1.46 12.66
N SER A 169 9.59 2.42 12.28
CA SER A 169 10.10 3.46 13.19
C SER A 169 9.29 4.77 13.16
N PHE A 170 8.30 4.87 12.29
CA PHE A 170 7.52 6.10 12.16
C PHE A 170 6.40 6.12 13.18
N GLN A 171 6.17 7.26 13.83
CA GLN A 171 4.99 7.46 14.68
C GLN A 171 3.73 7.57 13.81
N GLN A 172 3.78 8.47 12.84
CA GLN A 172 2.70 8.71 11.88
C GLN A 172 3.05 8.04 10.56
N VAL A 173 2.27 7.05 10.17
CA VAL A 173 2.60 6.13 9.08
C VAL A 173 1.57 6.23 7.98
N LEU A 174 2.03 6.37 6.73
CA LEU A 174 1.25 5.97 5.57
C LEU A 174 1.68 4.56 5.20
N MET A 175 0.90 3.55 5.58
CA MET A 175 1.12 2.19 5.12
C MET A 175 0.55 2.05 3.71
N LEU A 176 1.31 1.45 2.80
CA LEU A 176 0.92 1.21 1.41
C LEU A 176 1.18 -0.25 1.03
N ASP A 177 0.23 -0.85 0.31
CA ASP A 177 0.50 -2.05 -0.47
C ASP A 177 1.45 -1.72 -1.62
N ALA A 178 2.26 -2.69 -2.04
CA ALA A 178 3.28 -2.46 -3.07
C ALA A 178 2.68 -2.03 -4.42
N ASP A 179 1.44 -2.43 -4.70
CA ASP A 179 0.64 -2.13 -5.88
C ASP A 179 -0.38 -1.00 -5.68
N SER A 180 -0.33 -0.28 -4.55
CA SER A 180 -1.04 0.99 -4.35
C SER A 180 -0.13 2.19 -4.64
N LEU A 181 -0.31 2.80 -5.81
CA LEU A 181 0.51 3.89 -6.31
C LEU A 181 -0.06 5.27 -5.88
N PRO A 182 0.70 6.10 -5.15
CA PRO A 182 0.30 7.48 -4.90
C PRO A 182 0.25 8.31 -6.20
N LEU A 183 -0.86 9.02 -6.43
CA LEU A 183 -1.10 9.91 -7.57
C LEU A 183 -0.81 11.39 -7.25
N LEU A 184 -0.55 11.71 -5.98
CA LEU A 184 -0.10 13.01 -5.51
C LEU A 184 0.91 12.87 -4.36
N ASN A 185 1.59 13.95 -3.98
CA ASN A 185 2.54 13.90 -2.87
C ASN A 185 1.76 13.62 -1.56
N PRO A 186 1.95 12.46 -0.92
CA PRO A 186 1.14 12.06 0.22
C PRO A 186 1.48 12.82 1.51
N GLU A 187 2.56 13.62 1.54
CA GLU A 187 2.91 14.44 2.71
C GLU A 187 1.76 15.31 3.21
N GLN A 188 0.98 15.85 2.27
CA GLN A 188 -0.16 16.71 2.59
C GLN A 188 -1.25 15.98 3.39
N LEU A 189 -1.34 14.65 3.30
CA LEU A 189 -2.35 13.87 4.02
C LEU A 189 -2.14 13.92 5.54
N PHE A 190 -0.88 14.01 6.00
CA PHE A 190 -0.54 14.17 7.42
C PHE A 190 -0.97 15.53 7.99
N HIS A 191 -1.37 16.46 7.13
CA HIS A 191 -1.88 17.79 7.48
C HIS A 191 -3.37 17.94 7.17
N SER A 192 -4.02 16.91 6.63
CA SER A 192 -5.45 16.93 6.38
C SER A 192 -6.21 17.06 7.71
N GLU A 193 -7.31 17.82 7.69
CA GLU A 193 -8.19 17.99 8.85
C GLU A 193 -8.58 16.65 9.51
N PRO A 194 -9.09 15.63 8.77
CA PRO A 194 -9.53 14.40 9.42
C PRO A 194 -8.39 13.65 10.11
N PHE A 195 -7.19 13.66 9.52
CA PHE A 195 -6.03 13.04 10.15
C PHE A 195 -5.51 13.84 11.34
N ALA A 196 -5.45 15.17 11.27
CA ALA A 196 -5.06 16.00 12.41
C ALA A 196 -6.03 15.83 13.59
N ALA A 197 -7.34 15.79 13.29
CA ALA A 197 -8.40 15.64 14.28
C ALA A 197 -8.40 14.25 14.93
N ALA A 198 -8.25 13.19 14.16
CA ALA A 198 -8.45 11.81 14.64
C ALA A 198 -7.19 10.95 14.71
N GLY A 199 -6.10 11.29 14.02
CA GLY A 199 -4.87 10.50 13.94
C GLY A 199 -5.00 9.19 13.16
N ASN A 200 -6.04 9.03 12.35
CA ASN A 200 -6.19 7.94 11.41
C ASN A 200 -7.01 8.41 10.20
N LEU A 201 -6.80 7.78 9.04
CA LEU A 201 -7.63 7.95 7.86
C LEU A 201 -7.58 6.68 7.02
N PHE A 202 -8.76 6.16 6.69
CA PHE A 202 -8.99 5.00 5.85
C PHE A 202 -9.69 5.41 4.54
N TRP A 203 -9.64 4.53 3.54
CA TRP A 203 -10.29 4.75 2.25
C TRP A 203 -11.36 3.68 2.02
N PRO A 204 -12.50 4.02 1.39
CA PRO A 204 -13.51 3.03 1.07
C PRO A 204 -13.02 2.10 -0.03
N ASP A 205 -13.46 0.85 0.06
CA ASP A 205 -13.41 -0.13 -1.00
C ASP A 205 -14.68 -0.01 -1.88
N PHE A 206 -14.73 -0.69 -3.03
CA PHE A 206 -15.94 -0.74 -3.87
C PHE A 206 -17.12 -1.46 -3.20
N TRP A 207 -16.83 -2.25 -2.17
CA TRP A 207 -17.78 -3.20 -1.60
C TRP A 207 -18.36 -2.64 -0.31
N GLY A 208 -19.64 -2.93 -0.07
CA GLY A 208 -20.27 -2.68 1.21
C GLY A 208 -19.74 -3.64 2.26
N HIS A 209 -20.47 -4.72 2.52
CA HIS A 209 -20.16 -5.68 3.58
C HIS A 209 -20.05 -7.13 3.09
N LEU A 210 -19.77 -7.32 1.78
CA LEU A 210 -19.86 -8.61 1.09
C LEU A 210 -19.09 -9.75 1.76
N TRP A 211 -17.95 -9.46 2.39
CA TRP A 211 -17.08 -10.46 3.01
C TRP A 211 -17.11 -10.46 4.54
N MET A 212 -18.00 -9.70 5.16
CA MET A 212 -18.08 -9.57 6.61
C MET A 212 -19.26 -10.33 7.18
N ASP A 213 -19.00 -11.22 8.14
CA ASP A 213 -20.03 -11.91 8.92
C ASP A 213 -20.45 -11.05 10.13
N GLY A 214 -21.67 -10.50 10.10
CA GLY A 214 -22.22 -9.69 11.20
C GLY A 214 -22.27 -10.44 12.54
N ALA A 215 -22.45 -11.77 12.53
CA ALA A 215 -22.44 -12.56 13.75
C ALA A 215 -21.05 -12.57 14.42
N PHE A 216 -19.97 -12.35 13.67
CA PHE A 216 -18.62 -12.21 14.23
C PHE A 216 -18.49 -10.93 15.07
N PHE A 217 -19.00 -9.80 14.58
CA PHE A 217 -19.05 -8.53 15.33
C PHE A 217 -19.83 -8.70 16.64
N SER A 218 -21.05 -9.24 16.56
CA SER A 218 -21.91 -9.45 17.73
C SER A 218 -21.27 -10.34 18.80
N LYS A 219 -20.56 -11.41 18.38
CA LYS A 219 -19.83 -12.28 19.33
C LYS A 219 -18.71 -11.55 20.05
N LEU A 220 -18.03 -10.65 19.35
CA LEU A 220 -17.01 -9.78 19.93
C LEU A 220 -17.61 -8.60 20.71
N GLY A 221 -18.93 -8.56 20.88
CA GLY A 221 -19.65 -7.54 21.64
C GLY A 221 -19.63 -6.18 20.95
N GLN A 222 -19.49 -6.19 19.62
CA GLN A 222 -19.52 -5.00 18.78
C GLN A 222 -20.81 -5.01 17.97
N ALA A 223 -21.31 -3.82 17.66
CA ALA A 223 -22.44 -3.70 16.77
C ALA A 223 -22.06 -4.03 15.33
N VAL A 224 -23.05 -4.50 14.56
CA VAL A 224 -22.89 -4.79 13.14
C VAL A 224 -22.88 -3.45 12.37
N PRO A 225 -21.78 -3.10 11.66
CA PRO A 225 -21.61 -1.76 11.11
C PRO A 225 -22.73 -1.31 10.16
N TRP A 226 -23.13 -2.16 9.22
CA TRP A 226 -24.14 -1.83 8.21
C TRP A 226 -25.59 -1.82 8.73
N GLU A 227 -25.81 -2.27 9.97
CA GLU A 227 -27.11 -2.11 10.65
C GLU A 227 -27.22 -0.75 11.35
N GLN A 228 -26.09 -0.07 11.59
CA GLN A 228 -26.03 1.21 12.30
C GLN A 228 -25.78 2.39 11.38
N ASP A 229 -24.90 2.21 10.39
CA ASP A 229 -24.47 3.25 9.48
C ASP A 229 -24.95 2.88 8.07
N ALA A 230 -25.86 3.68 7.49
CA ALA A 230 -26.28 3.54 6.10
C ALA A 230 -26.11 4.88 5.36
N PRO A 231 -25.38 4.93 4.22
CA PRO A 231 -24.69 3.80 3.57
C PRO A 231 -23.40 3.38 4.31
N PHE A 232 -23.14 2.07 4.34
CA PHE A 232 -21.90 1.50 4.88
C PHE A 232 -20.95 1.09 3.76
N HIS A 233 -19.67 1.40 3.93
CA HIS A 233 -18.61 1.03 2.99
C HIS A 233 -17.47 0.39 3.75
N SER A 234 -17.01 -0.79 3.31
CA SER A 234 -15.81 -1.40 3.89
C SER A 234 -14.60 -0.53 3.61
N ALA A 235 -13.61 -0.63 4.49
CA ALA A 235 -12.32 0.00 4.26
C ALA A 235 -11.48 -0.85 3.31
N GLU A 236 -10.59 -0.20 2.57
CA GLU A 236 -9.50 -0.81 1.84
C GLU A 236 -8.18 -0.58 2.59
N SER A 237 -7.36 -1.63 2.69
CA SER A 237 -6.05 -1.62 3.37
C SER A 237 -4.87 -1.38 2.43
N GLY A 238 -5.11 -1.25 1.12
CA GLY A 238 -4.11 -0.87 0.13
C GLY A 238 -3.38 0.44 0.50
N GLN A 239 -4.05 1.31 1.26
CA GLN A 239 -3.40 2.40 1.98
C GLN A 239 -4.10 2.72 3.29
N VAL A 240 -3.33 2.99 4.33
CA VAL A 240 -3.82 3.37 5.66
C VAL A 240 -2.94 4.49 6.21
N LEU A 241 -3.54 5.57 6.69
CA LEU A 241 -2.84 6.63 7.41
C LEU A 241 -3.11 6.49 8.90
N PHE A 242 -2.07 6.40 9.73
CA PHE A 242 -2.22 6.00 11.13
C PHE A 242 -1.18 6.65 12.06
N ASP A 243 -1.63 7.23 13.17
CA ASP A 243 -0.79 7.67 14.29
C ASP A 243 -0.70 6.55 15.33
N ARG A 244 0.43 5.85 15.33
CA ARG A 244 0.64 4.67 16.17
C ARG A 244 0.67 5.01 17.65
N LEU A 245 1.18 6.18 18.02
CA LEU A 245 1.29 6.55 19.43
C LEU A 245 -0.08 6.97 19.98
N ARG A 246 -0.91 7.65 19.17
CA ARG A 246 -2.28 8.02 19.57
C ARG A 246 -3.22 6.80 19.68
N HIS A 247 -2.99 5.79 18.84
CA HIS A 247 -3.85 4.60 18.70
C HIS A 247 -3.09 3.30 18.96
N TYR A 248 -2.14 3.33 19.89
CA TYR A 248 -1.35 2.14 20.27
C TYR A 248 -2.26 1.02 20.81
N ASP A 249 -3.33 1.37 21.50
CA ASP A 249 -4.39 0.47 21.98
C ASP A 249 -5.16 -0.20 20.86
N VAL A 250 -5.52 0.56 19.82
CA VAL A 250 -6.13 0.01 18.62
C VAL A 250 -5.16 -0.95 17.93
N LEU A 251 -3.86 -0.66 17.90
CA LEU A 251 -2.86 -1.56 17.30
C LEU A 251 -2.75 -2.91 18.01
N GLU A 252 -2.87 -2.94 19.35
CA GLU A 252 -2.87 -4.20 20.11
C GLU A 252 -4.10 -5.05 19.76
N TRP A 253 -5.30 -4.44 19.67
CA TRP A 253 -6.51 -5.14 19.21
C TRP A 253 -6.44 -5.56 17.74
N LEU A 254 -5.91 -4.69 16.90
CA LEU A 254 -5.73 -4.96 15.48
C LEU A 254 -4.80 -6.15 15.27
N PHE A 255 -3.65 -6.16 15.96
CA PHE A 255 -2.74 -7.28 15.88
C PHE A 255 -3.33 -8.55 16.51
N TRP A 256 -4.10 -8.46 17.60
CA TRP A 256 -4.82 -9.59 18.18
C TRP A 256 -5.80 -10.26 17.20
N LEU A 257 -6.50 -9.48 16.38
CA LEU A 257 -7.37 -10.00 15.32
C LEU A 257 -6.56 -10.70 14.23
N ASN A 258 -5.50 -10.05 13.75
CA ASN A 258 -4.74 -10.50 12.59
C ASN A 258 -3.73 -11.62 12.92
N SER A 259 -3.28 -11.74 14.17
CA SER A 259 -2.46 -12.86 14.65
C SER A 259 -3.27 -14.16 14.76
N ARG A 260 -4.60 -14.06 14.70
CA ARG A 260 -5.59 -15.16 14.65
C ARG A 260 -6.17 -15.31 13.24
N SER A 261 -5.32 -15.18 12.22
CA SER A 261 -5.74 -15.17 10.82
C SER A 261 -6.61 -16.36 10.43
N ASN A 262 -6.34 -17.54 11.02
CA ASN A 262 -7.09 -18.76 10.73
C ASN A 262 -8.54 -18.70 11.22
N GLU A 263 -8.82 -17.96 12.29
CA GLU A 263 -10.16 -17.76 12.81
C GLU A 263 -10.80 -16.48 12.24
N THR A 264 -10.07 -15.37 12.26
CA THR A 264 -10.60 -14.05 11.87
C THR A 264 -10.94 -13.99 10.38
N TYR A 265 -10.08 -14.49 9.49
CA TYR A 265 -10.29 -14.38 8.05
C TYR A 265 -11.30 -15.40 7.48
N GLN A 266 -11.88 -16.26 8.33
CA GLN A 266 -13.08 -17.03 7.96
C GLN A 266 -14.33 -16.16 7.91
N HIS A 267 -14.30 -14.99 8.56
CA HIS A 267 -15.44 -14.11 8.75
C HIS A 267 -15.26 -12.73 8.08
N MET A 268 -14.08 -12.48 7.50
CA MET A 268 -13.63 -11.17 7.01
C MET A 268 -12.58 -11.36 5.90
N HIS A 269 -12.42 -10.41 4.98
CA HIS A 269 -11.44 -10.50 3.91
C HIS A 269 -10.08 -9.88 4.28
N GLY A 270 -9.30 -10.61 5.07
CA GLY A 270 -7.96 -10.17 5.44
C GLY A 270 -7.94 -9.01 6.43
N ASP A 271 -6.88 -8.19 6.40
CA ASP A 271 -6.67 -7.14 7.39
C ASP A 271 -7.60 -5.93 7.20
N LYS A 272 -8.03 -5.63 5.97
CA LYS A 272 -8.82 -4.43 5.65
C LYS A 272 -10.09 -4.28 6.49
N ASP A 273 -10.78 -5.38 6.75
CA ASP A 273 -12.05 -5.36 7.49
C ASP A 273 -11.83 -5.32 9.02
N THR A 274 -10.59 -5.50 9.49
CA THR A 274 -10.28 -5.60 10.93
C THR A 274 -10.03 -4.25 11.61
N TYR A 275 -9.70 -3.19 10.86
CA TYR A 275 -9.38 -1.87 11.42
C TYR A 275 -10.54 -1.27 12.21
N ARG A 276 -11.71 -1.12 11.57
CA ARG A 276 -12.91 -0.59 12.22
C ARG A 276 -13.29 -1.40 13.47
N LEU A 277 -13.21 -2.73 13.36
CA LEU A 277 -13.47 -3.64 14.48
C LEU A 277 -12.49 -3.43 15.64
N ALA A 278 -11.20 -3.25 15.35
CA ALA A 278 -10.19 -2.95 16.37
C ALA A 278 -10.44 -1.61 17.09
N PHE A 279 -10.89 -0.57 16.36
CA PHE A 279 -11.33 0.68 16.98
C PHE A 279 -12.53 0.45 17.92
N GLY A 280 -13.50 -0.38 17.52
CA GLY A 280 -14.63 -0.76 18.37
C GLY A 280 -14.19 -1.48 19.65
N LEU A 281 -13.32 -2.48 19.53
CA LEU A 281 -12.77 -3.23 20.66
C LEU A 281 -11.96 -2.37 21.63
N ALA A 282 -11.26 -1.35 21.12
CA ALA A 282 -10.54 -0.36 21.91
C ALA A 282 -11.46 0.71 22.56
N GLY A 283 -12.77 0.71 22.26
CA GLY A 283 -13.69 1.74 22.73
C GLY A 283 -13.50 3.09 22.02
N LYS A 284 -12.89 3.09 20.83
CA LYS A 284 -12.51 4.28 20.05
C LYS A 284 -13.23 4.38 18.70
N LEU A 285 -14.36 3.68 18.51
CA LEU A 285 -15.10 3.68 17.23
C LEU A 285 -15.42 5.09 16.72
N ALA A 286 -15.80 6.02 17.61
CA ALA A 286 -16.07 7.42 17.27
C ALA A 286 -14.86 8.20 16.71
N GLN A 287 -13.64 7.66 16.85
CA GLN A 287 -12.40 8.23 16.31
C GLN A 287 -12.01 7.62 14.96
N HIS A 288 -12.67 6.56 14.50
CA HIS A 288 -12.43 6.01 13.17
C HIS A 288 -12.80 7.04 12.09
N ARG A 289 -11.91 7.31 11.13
CA ARG A 289 -12.16 8.23 10.02
C ARG A 289 -11.92 7.54 8.69
N GLN A 290 -12.89 7.67 7.80
CA GLN A 290 -12.82 7.15 6.44
C GLN A 290 -13.14 8.30 5.48
N VAL A 291 -12.46 8.33 4.32
CA VAL A 291 -12.82 9.25 3.24
C VAL A 291 -14.25 8.92 2.79
N PRO A 292 -15.16 9.91 2.70
CA PRO A 292 -16.56 9.66 2.39
C PRO A 292 -16.79 9.32 0.90
N LEU A 293 -15.86 9.67 0.02
CA LEU A 293 -15.99 9.50 -1.42
C LEU A 293 -15.64 8.07 -1.86
N GLN A 294 -16.56 7.44 -2.60
CA GLN A 294 -16.37 6.14 -3.24
C GLN A 294 -15.20 6.12 -4.22
N PRO A 295 -14.50 4.97 -4.38
CA PRO A 295 -13.46 4.85 -5.39
C PRO A 295 -14.04 4.99 -6.80
N ARG A 296 -13.19 5.40 -7.74
CA ARG A 296 -13.46 5.31 -9.18
C ARG A 296 -12.79 4.08 -9.75
N ASP A 297 -13.36 3.50 -10.80
CA ASP A 297 -12.71 2.45 -11.56
C ASP A 297 -11.69 3.06 -12.52
N ALA A 298 -10.46 2.54 -12.51
CA ALA A 298 -9.42 2.84 -13.48
C ALA A 298 -9.42 1.77 -14.58
N MET A 299 -9.55 2.18 -15.84
CA MET A 299 -9.68 1.26 -16.97
C MET A 299 -8.61 1.50 -18.04
N ALA A 300 -8.11 0.41 -18.62
CA ALA A 300 -7.27 0.42 -19.81
C ALA A 300 -8.06 -0.02 -21.03
N VAL A 301 -7.71 0.50 -22.20
CA VAL A 301 -8.22 -0.02 -23.48
C VAL A 301 -7.38 -1.23 -23.87
N VAL A 302 -8.03 -2.36 -24.13
CA VAL A 302 -7.41 -3.59 -24.63
C VAL A 302 -7.83 -3.82 -26.07
N MET A 303 -6.87 -4.12 -26.94
CA MET A 303 -7.07 -4.37 -28.36
C MET A 303 -6.55 -5.77 -28.75
N PRO A 304 -7.33 -6.84 -28.55
CA PRO A 304 -6.89 -8.18 -28.89
C PRO A 304 -6.86 -8.39 -30.42
N PRO A 305 -5.92 -9.20 -30.95
CA PRO A 305 -5.89 -9.50 -32.38
C PRO A 305 -7.15 -10.23 -32.84
N GLY A 306 -7.87 -9.66 -33.81
CA GLY A 306 -9.06 -10.27 -34.40
C GLY A 306 -10.34 -10.15 -33.56
N GLU A 307 -10.31 -9.41 -32.44
CA GLU A 307 -11.47 -9.17 -31.57
C GLU A 307 -11.78 -7.67 -31.46
N MET A 308 -13.00 -7.35 -31.02
CA MET A 308 -13.39 -5.96 -30.76
C MET A 308 -12.67 -5.42 -29.52
N PRO A 309 -12.25 -4.13 -29.53
CA PRO A 309 -11.60 -3.54 -28.37
C PRO A 309 -12.60 -3.39 -27.21
N TYR A 310 -12.07 -3.46 -25.99
CA TYR A 310 -12.87 -3.33 -24.77
C TYR A 310 -12.08 -2.60 -23.67
N LEU A 311 -12.77 -2.13 -22.64
CA LEU A 311 -12.18 -1.54 -21.45
C LEU A 311 -12.00 -2.59 -20.37
N GLN A 312 -10.81 -2.67 -19.80
CA GLN A 312 -10.46 -3.61 -18.74
C GLN A 312 -10.14 -2.86 -17.45
N HIS A 313 -10.79 -3.26 -16.37
CA HIS A 313 -10.44 -2.84 -15.01
C HIS A 313 -8.95 -3.03 -14.71
N GLN A 314 -8.35 -1.99 -14.13
CA GLN A 314 -6.94 -1.94 -13.73
C GLN A 314 -6.78 -1.72 -12.22
N GLY A 315 -7.83 -1.23 -11.55
CA GLY A 315 -7.79 -0.93 -10.12
C GLY A 315 -8.74 0.17 -9.69
N MET A 316 -8.58 0.57 -8.44
CA MET A 316 -9.37 1.60 -7.76
C MET A 316 -8.60 2.91 -7.68
N VAL A 317 -9.22 4.01 -8.11
CA VAL A 317 -8.73 5.35 -7.80
C VAL A 317 -9.44 5.85 -6.55
N GLN A 318 -8.67 6.11 -5.50
CA GLN A 318 -9.15 6.57 -4.20
C GLN A 318 -8.64 7.99 -3.95
N HIS A 319 -9.39 8.78 -3.18
CA HIS A 319 -9.27 10.24 -3.18
C HIS A 319 -8.78 10.81 -1.86
N THR A 320 -8.27 12.03 -1.89
CA THR A 320 -8.08 12.82 -0.67
C THR A 320 -9.44 13.20 -0.06
N PRO A 321 -9.47 13.68 1.19
CA PRO A 321 -10.70 14.27 1.76
C PRO A 321 -11.26 15.43 0.95
N ASP A 322 -10.41 16.19 0.25
CA ASP A 322 -10.78 17.17 -0.76
C ASP A 322 -10.86 16.54 -2.16
N GLU A 323 -11.41 15.34 -2.30
CA GLU A 323 -11.83 14.69 -3.57
C GLU A 323 -10.82 14.57 -4.73
N ARG A 324 -9.53 14.86 -4.54
CA ARG A 324 -8.51 14.72 -5.59
C ARG A 324 -8.05 13.27 -5.69
N PRO A 325 -7.83 12.72 -6.90
CA PRO A 325 -7.21 11.40 -7.05
C PRO A 325 -5.91 11.30 -6.26
N ALA A 326 -5.86 10.36 -5.30
CA ALA A 326 -4.79 10.24 -4.33
C ALA A 326 -3.98 8.98 -4.50
N PHE A 327 -4.65 7.86 -4.77
CA PHE A 327 -4.06 6.54 -4.90
C PHE A 327 -4.68 5.79 -6.07
N LEU A 328 -3.88 5.00 -6.78
CA LEU A 328 -4.34 3.94 -7.67
C LEU A 328 -3.95 2.60 -7.05
N HIS A 329 -4.90 1.92 -6.42
CA HIS A 329 -4.72 0.56 -5.92
C HIS A 329 -5.01 -0.42 -7.06
N ARG A 330 -3.94 -1.02 -7.61
CA ARG A 330 -4.03 -1.92 -8.76
C ARG A 330 -4.49 -3.31 -8.35
N THR A 331 -5.48 -3.83 -9.05
CA THR A 331 -6.08 -5.14 -8.79
C THR A 331 -5.76 -6.09 -9.94
N ASP A 332 -5.72 -7.41 -9.66
CA ASP A 332 -5.59 -8.51 -10.62
C ASP A 332 -4.79 -8.17 -11.91
N LYS A 333 -5.48 -7.92 -13.03
CA LYS A 333 -4.91 -7.66 -14.37
C LYS A 333 -4.24 -6.30 -14.53
N GLY A 334 -4.45 -5.38 -13.59
CA GLY A 334 -3.80 -4.08 -13.59
C GLY A 334 -2.48 -4.02 -12.85
N LYS A 335 -2.06 -5.09 -12.17
CA LYS A 335 -0.79 -5.12 -11.45
C LYS A 335 0.39 -5.09 -12.42
N LEU A 336 1.33 -4.17 -12.17
CA LEU A 336 2.53 -4.05 -12.99
C LEU A 336 3.36 -5.34 -12.96
N PHE A 337 3.62 -5.87 -11.76
CA PHE A 337 4.16 -7.21 -11.56
C PHE A 337 3.16 -8.09 -10.78
N PRO A 338 2.98 -9.38 -11.15
CA PRO A 338 3.57 -10.05 -12.32
C PRO A 338 2.83 -9.77 -13.64
N HIS A 339 1.59 -9.26 -13.59
CA HIS A 339 0.67 -9.34 -14.72
C HIS A 339 1.18 -8.58 -15.98
N CYS A 340 1.40 -7.27 -15.87
CA CYS A 340 1.89 -6.49 -17.02
C CYS A 340 3.32 -6.88 -17.42
N SER A 341 4.13 -7.32 -16.46
CA SER A 341 5.50 -7.77 -16.72
C SER A 341 5.57 -9.03 -17.58
N ALA A 342 4.56 -9.91 -17.49
CA ALA A 342 4.45 -11.10 -18.31
C ALA A 342 4.08 -10.80 -19.78
N LYS A 343 3.54 -9.60 -20.07
CA LYS A 343 3.16 -9.18 -21.42
C LYS A 343 4.35 -8.60 -22.19
N ASN A 344 4.27 -8.69 -23.52
CA ASN A 344 5.25 -8.10 -24.45
C ASN A 344 5.08 -6.58 -24.60
N SER A 345 3.91 -6.03 -24.26
CA SER A 345 3.60 -4.60 -24.29
C SER A 345 2.93 -4.17 -22.98
N THR A 346 3.18 -2.93 -22.56
CA THR A 346 2.49 -2.31 -21.41
C THR A 346 1.21 -1.60 -21.80
N SER A 347 0.91 -1.45 -23.10
CA SER A 347 -0.27 -0.75 -23.62
C SER A 347 -1.56 -1.15 -22.91
N ASP A 348 -1.75 -2.45 -22.72
CA ASP A 348 -2.98 -3.02 -22.17
C ASP A 348 -3.13 -2.80 -20.65
N CYS A 349 -2.07 -2.28 -20.01
CA CYS A 349 -2.04 -1.93 -18.60
C CYS A 349 -2.03 -0.40 -18.37
N GLN A 350 -1.99 0.38 -19.46
CA GLN A 350 -2.01 1.83 -19.38
C GLN A 350 -3.44 2.31 -19.14
N VAL A 351 -3.66 2.88 -17.97
CA VAL A 351 -4.96 3.43 -17.60
C VAL A 351 -5.25 4.59 -18.55
N SER A 352 -6.35 4.46 -19.28
CA SER A 352 -6.81 5.44 -20.27
C SER A 352 -7.98 6.26 -19.71
N TYR A 353 -8.81 5.66 -18.86
CA TYR A 353 -10.02 6.29 -18.33
C TYR A 353 -10.18 6.04 -16.83
N PHE A 354 -10.78 7.02 -16.17
CA PHE A 354 -11.39 6.85 -14.86
C PHE A 354 -12.90 6.96 -14.99
N THR A 355 -13.66 6.19 -14.23
CA THR A 355 -15.10 6.49 -14.09
C THR A 355 -15.30 7.80 -13.32
N ILE A 356 -16.52 8.35 -13.41
CA ILE A 356 -17.03 9.20 -12.33
C ILE A 356 -17.19 8.36 -11.04
N PRO A 357 -17.36 8.97 -9.86
CA PRO A 357 -17.68 8.21 -8.65
C PRO A 357 -18.85 7.27 -8.94
N LEU A 358 -18.65 5.98 -8.68
CA LEU A 358 -19.64 4.95 -8.98
C LEU A 358 -20.58 4.80 -7.79
N THR A 359 -21.87 4.58 -8.07
CA THR A 359 -22.80 4.08 -7.05
C THR A 359 -22.49 2.61 -6.74
N GLU A 360 -22.95 2.10 -5.60
CA GLU A 360 -22.78 0.69 -5.22
C GLU A 360 -23.31 -0.26 -6.31
N GLY A 361 -24.45 0.06 -6.92
CA GLY A 361 -25.00 -0.73 -8.03
C GLY A 361 -24.11 -0.72 -9.29
N GLN A 362 -23.44 0.40 -9.59
CA GLN A 362 -22.51 0.50 -10.71
C GLN A 362 -21.21 -0.25 -10.44
N ALA A 363 -20.69 -0.17 -9.22
CA ALA A 363 -19.60 -1.03 -8.77
C ALA A 363 -20.03 -2.50 -8.90
N MET A 364 -21.20 -2.91 -8.40
CA MET A 364 -21.67 -4.30 -8.53
C MET A 364 -21.79 -4.76 -9.99
N LEU A 365 -22.23 -3.89 -10.90
CA LEU A 365 -22.25 -4.18 -12.34
C LEU A 365 -20.85 -4.36 -12.93
N ALA A 366 -19.89 -3.49 -12.59
CA ALA A 366 -18.48 -3.63 -12.95
C ALA A 366 -17.97 -5.04 -12.63
N MET A 367 -18.40 -5.54 -11.48
CA MET A 367 -17.91 -6.76 -10.84
C MET A 367 -18.67 -8.01 -11.33
N SER A 368 -19.87 -7.83 -11.89
CA SER A 368 -20.67 -8.91 -12.50
C SER A 368 -20.11 -9.41 -13.83
N GLN A 369 -19.31 -8.58 -14.51
CA GLN A 369 -18.70 -8.94 -15.78
C GLN A 369 -17.48 -9.86 -15.55
N PRO A 370 -17.32 -10.95 -16.30
CA PRO A 370 -16.14 -11.79 -16.21
C PRO A 370 -14.88 -10.94 -16.44
N ASN A 371 -13.99 -10.88 -15.44
CA ASN A 371 -12.78 -10.07 -15.46
C ASN A 371 -12.99 -8.54 -15.50
N PHE A 372 -14.16 -8.04 -15.11
CA PHE A 372 -14.43 -6.61 -14.93
C PHE A 372 -14.15 -5.83 -16.24
N THR A 373 -14.66 -6.36 -17.35
CA THR A 373 -14.47 -5.79 -18.69
C THR A 373 -15.76 -5.21 -19.24
N TYR A 374 -15.65 -4.10 -19.98
CA TYR A 374 -16.77 -3.40 -20.59
C TYR A 374 -16.55 -3.24 -22.10
N SER A 375 -17.57 -3.56 -22.89
CA SER A 375 -17.62 -3.15 -24.28
C SER A 375 -17.81 -1.63 -24.41
N TYR A 376 -17.45 -1.05 -25.55
CA TYR A 376 -17.62 0.38 -25.80
C TYR A 376 -19.07 0.86 -25.76
N SER A 377 -20.06 -0.02 -25.95
CA SER A 377 -21.47 0.34 -25.82
C SER A 377 -21.94 0.45 -24.36
N GLN A 378 -21.17 -0.11 -23.42
CA GLN A 378 -21.45 -0.08 -21.98
C GLN A 378 -20.83 1.13 -21.27
N VAL A 379 -20.06 1.95 -21.99
CA VAL A 379 -19.45 3.18 -21.45
C VAL A 379 -19.81 4.42 -22.26
N ASP A 380 -19.81 5.58 -21.61
CA ASP A 380 -20.10 6.88 -22.21
C ASP A 380 -18.87 7.77 -22.12
N THR A 381 -18.13 7.84 -23.23
CA THR A 381 -16.98 8.74 -23.42
C THR A 381 -17.40 10.13 -23.92
N ARG A 382 -18.62 10.27 -24.47
CA ARG A 382 -19.08 11.46 -25.21
C ARG A 382 -19.58 12.55 -24.30
N THR A 383 -20.20 12.19 -23.18
CA THR A 383 -20.76 13.18 -22.22
C THR A 383 -19.69 14.12 -21.68
N PHE A 384 -18.48 13.61 -21.42
CA PHE A 384 -17.35 14.46 -21.00
C PHE A 384 -16.92 15.43 -22.10
N GLU A 385 -16.77 14.96 -23.34
CA GLU A 385 -16.36 15.77 -24.49
C GLU A 385 -17.38 16.86 -24.84
N ALA A 386 -18.67 16.53 -24.79
CA ALA A 386 -19.77 17.46 -25.02
C ALA A 386 -19.77 18.57 -23.97
N CYS A 387 -19.50 18.23 -22.70
CA CYS A 387 -19.39 19.22 -21.65
C CYS A 387 -18.20 20.17 -21.86
N ARG A 388 -17.00 19.64 -22.12
CA ARG A 388 -15.81 20.47 -22.42
C ARG A 388 -16.05 21.43 -23.57
N THR A 389 -16.74 20.97 -24.61
CA THR A 389 -17.07 21.79 -25.78
C THR A 389 -17.99 22.95 -25.38
N LYS A 390 -19.02 22.71 -24.57
CA LYS A 390 -19.90 23.76 -24.04
C LYS A 390 -19.14 24.79 -23.20
N GLN A 391 -18.23 24.36 -22.33
CA GLN A 391 -17.42 25.27 -21.50
C GLN A 391 -16.49 26.14 -22.33
N ARG A 392 -15.81 25.56 -23.33
CA ARG A 392 -14.96 26.31 -24.27
C ARG A 392 -15.77 27.34 -25.06
N SER A 393 -16.95 26.97 -25.54
CA SER A 393 -17.85 27.88 -26.26
C SER A 393 -18.41 29.00 -25.39
N ALA A 394 -18.50 28.80 -24.07
CA ALA A 394 -18.92 29.82 -23.10
C ALA A 394 -17.80 30.79 -22.68
N GLY A 395 -16.57 30.66 -23.21
CA GLY A 395 -15.44 31.51 -22.86
C GLY A 395 -14.91 31.29 -21.43
N VAL A 396 -15.32 30.19 -20.79
CA VAL A 396 -14.96 29.85 -19.42
C VAL A 396 -13.53 29.30 -19.42
N VAL A 397 -12.59 30.08 -18.87
CA VAL A 397 -11.21 29.66 -18.64
C VAL A 397 -11.14 29.01 -17.26
N VAL A 398 -11.30 27.69 -17.20
CA VAL A 398 -11.16 26.92 -15.95
C VAL A 398 -9.78 27.19 -15.37
N ARG A 399 -9.73 27.99 -14.29
CA ARG A 399 -8.50 28.54 -13.70
C ARG A 399 -8.01 27.75 -12.48
N SER A 400 -8.69 26.69 -12.07
CA SER A 400 -8.48 26.04 -10.79
C SER A 400 -8.49 24.51 -10.87
N ASP A 401 -7.46 23.88 -10.28
CA ASP A 401 -7.40 22.43 -10.02
C ASP A 401 -8.14 22.03 -8.71
N ARG A 402 -8.93 22.94 -8.13
CA ARG A 402 -9.69 22.66 -6.90
C ARG A 402 -10.95 21.85 -7.23
N PRO A 403 -11.29 20.83 -6.43
CA PRO A 403 -12.50 20.01 -6.62
C PRO A 403 -13.80 20.82 -6.56
N ASP A 404 -13.78 21.93 -5.85
CA ASP A 404 -14.95 22.77 -5.56
C ASP A 404 -15.15 23.89 -6.59
N ASP A 405 -14.56 23.79 -7.79
CA ASP A 405 -14.73 24.81 -8.84
C ASP A 405 -16.15 24.76 -9.44
N PRO A 406 -16.99 25.80 -9.28
CA PRO A 406 -18.33 25.88 -9.88
C PRO A 406 -18.33 25.92 -11.42
N GLU A 407 -17.15 26.03 -12.07
CA GLU A 407 -16.95 25.85 -13.50
C GLU A 407 -16.64 24.38 -13.91
N ARG A 408 -16.73 23.41 -12.99
CA ARG A 408 -16.62 21.97 -13.28
C ARG A 408 -17.82 21.52 -14.12
N CYS A 409 -17.59 20.59 -15.06
CA CYS A 409 -18.70 19.96 -15.79
C CYS A 409 -19.76 19.54 -14.78
N PRO A 410 -21.04 19.95 -14.95
CA PRO A 410 -22.05 19.81 -13.91
C PRO A 410 -21.99 18.39 -13.39
N GLU A 411 -21.98 18.27 -12.06
CA GLU A 411 -22.08 17.00 -11.34
C GLU A 411 -22.89 16.05 -12.22
N LEU A 412 -22.21 15.04 -12.78
CA LEU A 412 -22.89 13.88 -13.28
C LEU A 412 -23.52 13.29 -12.03
N LYS A 413 -24.75 13.76 -11.74
CA LYS A 413 -25.47 13.51 -10.50
C LYS A 413 -25.33 12.04 -10.16
N GLU A 414 -25.14 11.74 -8.88
CA GLU A 414 -25.33 10.36 -8.41
C GLU A 414 -26.68 9.86 -8.95
N GLY A 415 -26.62 8.72 -9.64
CA GLY A 415 -27.78 8.12 -10.26
C GLY A 415 -28.07 8.66 -11.67
N LEU A 416 -27.34 8.16 -12.65
CA LEU A 416 -28.04 7.62 -13.81
C LEU A 416 -28.03 6.11 -13.66
N ASN A 417 -29.20 5.53 -13.43
CA ASN A 417 -29.49 4.09 -13.60
C ASN A 417 -29.30 3.64 -15.07
N LEU A 418 -28.49 4.35 -15.86
CA LEU A 418 -28.38 4.21 -17.29
C LEU A 418 -26.99 3.66 -17.60
N GLN A 419 -26.95 2.43 -18.10
CA GLN A 419 -25.99 2.09 -19.13
C GLN A 419 -26.16 3.11 -20.26
N PRO A 420 -25.10 3.80 -20.72
CA PRO A 420 -23.68 3.49 -20.50
C PRO A 420 -23.02 4.19 -19.28
N VAL A 421 -22.00 3.57 -18.67
CA VAL A 421 -21.21 4.09 -17.54
C VAL A 421 -20.34 5.29 -17.98
N PRO A 422 -20.48 6.49 -17.38
CA PRO A 422 -19.70 7.66 -17.78
C PRO A 422 -18.22 7.53 -17.40
N VAL A 423 -17.35 7.82 -18.36
CA VAL A 423 -15.90 7.76 -18.19
C VAL A 423 -15.23 9.08 -18.58
N VAL A 424 -14.13 9.38 -17.90
CA VAL A 424 -13.33 10.58 -18.10
C VAL A 424 -11.91 10.16 -18.49
N PRO A 425 -11.34 10.67 -19.61
CA PRO A 425 -9.97 10.40 -19.98
C PRO A 425 -8.99 10.82 -18.88
N VAL A 426 -7.96 10.03 -18.63
CA VAL A 426 -7.00 10.28 -17.56
C VAL A 426 -6.29 11.63 -17.73
N GLU A 427 -6.14 12.10 -18.97
CA GLU A 427 -5.51 13.38 -19.33
C GLU A 427 -6.26 14.59 -18.79
N ALA A 428 -7.55 14.44 -18.43
CA ALA A 428 -8.30 15.46 -17.73
C ALA A 428 -7.77 15.71 -16.30
N PHE A 429 -7.04 14.75 -15.74
CA PHE A 429 -6.41 14.83 -14.42
C PHE A 429 -4.91 15.03 -14.60
N SER A 430 -4.50 16.27 -14.85
CA SER A 430 -3.11 16.65 -15.21
C SER A 430 -2.03 15.98 -14.32
N GLN A 431 -2.23 16.03 -13.00
CA GLN A 431 -1.33 15.42 -12.04
C GLN A 431 -1.34 13.89 -12.08
N ALA A 432 -2.52 13.26 -12.07
CA ALA A 432 -2.64 11.81 -12.10
C ALA A 432 -2.08 11.23 -13.41
N HIS A 433 -2.39 11.83 -14.55
CA HIS A 433 -1.85 11.45 -15.86
C HIS A 433 -0.31 11.48 -15.88
N ARG A 434 0.29 12.58 -15.40
CA ARG A 434 1.75 12.71 -15.32
C ARG A 434 2.38 11.62 -14.45
N VAL A 435 1.76 11.33 -13.30
CA VAL A 435 2.27 10.33 -12.34
C VAL A 435 2.14 8.92 -12.90
N LEU A 436 1.01 8.59 -13.52
CA LEU A 436 0.81 7.30 -14.18
C LEU A 436 1.81 7.07 -15.29
N TYR A 437 1.97 8.03 -16.20
CA TYR A 437 2.98 7.96 -17.26
C TYR A 437 4.39 7.70 -16.70
N ALA A 438 4.78 8.46 -15.67
CA ALA A 438 6.08 8.26 -15.04
C ALA A 438 6.23 6.90 -14.36
N SER A 439 5.16 6.36 -13.77
CA SER A 439 5.16 5.03 -13.17
C SER A 439 5.38 3.93 -14.21
N TYR A 440 4.85 4.07 -15.43
CA TYR A 440 5.09 3.14 -16.53
C TYR A 440 6.54 3.19 -17.02
N VAL A 441 7.12 4.39 -17.13
CA VAL A 441 8.55 4.54 -17.44
C VAL A 441 9.44 3.93 -16.36
N ALA A 442 9.09 4.13 -15.08
CA ALA A 442 9.80 3.52 -13.97
C ALA A 442 9.67 1.98 -13.99
N PHE A 443 8.48 1.46 -14.30
CA PHE A 443 8.22 0.04 -14.49
C PHE A 443 9.11 -0.58 -15.57
N ASP A 444 9.15 0.00 -16.78
CA ASP A 444 9.97 -0.52 -17.88
C ASP A 444 11.47 -0.54 -17.51
N ARG A 445 11.92 0.48 -16.78
CA ARG A 445 13.28 0.53 -16.24
C ARG A 445 13.54 -0.60 -15.24
N VAL A 446 12.64 -0.83 -14.28
CA VAL A 446 12.77 -1.91 -13.28
C VAL A 446 12.75 -3.28 -13.97
N LYS A 447 11.82 -3.52 -14.90
CA LYS A 447 11.73 -4.74 -15.71
C LYS A 447 13.04 -5.00 -16.46
N SER A 448 13.60 -3.97 -17.11
CA SER A 448 14.89 -4.07 -17.83
C SER A 448 16.07 -4.41 -16.90
N LEU A 449 16.13 -3.79 -15.71
CA LEU A 449 17.18 -4.08 -14.72
C LEU A 449 17.10 -5.51 -14.21
N LEU A 450 15.90 -6.02 -13.96
CA LEU A 450 15.69 -7.42 -13.58
C LEU A 450 16.15 -8.38 -14.67
N ALA A 451 15.76 -8.15 -15.92
CA ALA A 451 16.16 -8.99 -17.05
C ALA A 451 17.68 -9.01 -17.25
N LYS A 452 18.33 -7.84 -17.20
CA LYS A 452 19.80 -7.74 -17.27
C LYS A 452 20.48 -8.45 -16.09
N GLY A 453 19.96 -8.29 -14.89
CA GLY A 453 20.47 -8.94 -13.69
C GLY A 453 20.37 -10.47 -13.76
N GLN A 454 19.25 -11.00 -14.25
CA GLN A 454 19.06 -12.43 -14.50
C GLN A 454 20.05 -12.97 -15.52
N GLN A 455 20.25 -12.26 -16.63
CA GLN A 455 21.22 -12.65 -17.65
C GLN A 455 22.64 -12.73 -17.09
N LEU A 456 23.07 -11.72 -16.32
CA LEU A 456 24.39 -11.71 -15.68
C LEU A 456 24.58 -12.85 -14.67
N LEU A 457 23.53 -13.22 -13.93
CA LEU A 457 23.58 -14.38 -13.04
C LEU A 457 23.74 -15.68 -13.83
N ALA A 458 22.95 -15.86 -14.90
CA ALA A 458 23.06 -17.03 -15.77
C ALA A 458 24.45 -17.15 -16.43
N ASP A 459 25.03 -16.05 -16.88
CA ASP A 459 26.36 -16.03 -17.49
C ASP A 459 27.45 -16.35 -16.45
N LYS A 460 27.32 -15.83 -15.23
CA LYS A 460 28.22 -16.18 -14.12
C LYS A 460 28.18 -17.67 -13.79
N ASP A 461 26.97 -18.26 -13.72
CA ASP A 461 26.82 -19.69 -13.42
C ASP A 461 27.43 -20.57 -14.53
N ARG A 462 27.24 -20.18 -15.81
CA ARG A 462 27.90 -20.84 -16.94
C ARG A 462 29.42 -20.78 -16.85
N LEU A 463 29.99 -19.63 -16.53
CA LEU A 463 31.44 -19.46 -16.36
C LEU A 463 31.98 -20.29 -15.19
N GLN A 464 31.26 -20.36 -14.06
CA GLN A 464 31.65 -21.19 -12.93
C GLN A 464 31.63 -22.68 -13.26
N GLN A 465 30.62 -23.14 -14.01
CA GLN A 465 30.56 -24.52 -14.50
C GLN A 465 31.71 -24.85 -15.46
N GLN A 466 32.03 -23.95 -16.39
CA GLN A 466 33.18 -24.11 -17.29
C GLN A 466 34.51 -24.19 -16.53
N GLN A 467 34.71 -23.35 -15.53
CA GLN A 467 35.92 -23.37 -14.69
C GLN A 467 36.03 -24.65 -13.85
N GLN A 468 34.92 -25.15 -13.30
CA GLN A 468 34.92 -26.44 -12.59
C GLN A 468 35.27 -27.60 -13.53
N GLN A 469 34.71 -27.63 -14.74
CA GLN A 469 35.01 -28.66 -15.73
C GLN A 469 36.50 -28.62 -16.16
N GLN A 470 37.05 -27.43 -16.43
CA GLN A 470 38.47 -27.27 -16.75
C GLN A 470 39.41 -27.62 -15.58
N GLY A 471 39.02 -27.31 -14.35
CA GLY A 471 39.73 -27.71 -13.13
C GLY A 471 39.74 -29.22 -12.89
N THR A 472 38.63 -29.91 -13.18
CA THR A 472 38.58 -31.38 -13.13
C THR A 472 39.41 -32.04 -14.22
N ALA A 473 39.40 -31.49 -15.45
CA ALA A 473 40.20 -32.01 -16.57
C ALA A 473 41.70 -31.89 -16.32
N THR A 474 42.18 -30.72 -15.86
CA THR A 474 43.59 -30.51 -15.49
C THR A 474 44.06 -31.39 -14.33
N THR A 475 43.18 -31.69 -13.37
CA THR A 475 43.50 -32.60 -12.25
C THR A 475 43.61 -34.05 -12.71
N ALA A 476 42.69 -34.49 -13.58
CA ALA A 476 42.73 -35.82 -14.21
C ALA A 476 43.99 -36.00 -15.08
N ASP A 477 44.36 -34.99 -15.88
CA ASP A 477 45.56 -35.01 -16.71
C ASP A 477 46.85 -35.08 -15.87
N ARG A 478 46.90 -34.37 -14.74
CA ARG A 478 48.04 -34.47 -13.79
C ARG A 478 48.14 -35.86 -13.17
N LEU A 479 47.02 -36.49 -12.80
CA LEU A 479 46.97 -37.86 -12.28
C LEU A 479 47.41 -38.88 -13.33
N ILE A 480 47.00 -38.71 -14.59
CA ILE A 480 47.40 -39.57 -15.71
C ILE A 480 48.91 -39.44 -15.99
N ARG A 481 49.46 -38.21 -16.00
CA ARG A 481 50.90 -37.99 -16.17
C ARG A 481 51.72 -38.54 -14.99
N ALA A 482 51.26 -38.38 -13.76
CA ALA A 482 51.92 -38.93 -12.58
C ALA A 482 51.92 -40.47 -12.56
N LYS A 483 50.87 -41.12 -13.09
CA LYS A 483 50.81 -42.58 -13.27
C LYS A 483 51.70 -43.08 -14.41
N LYS A 484 51.96 -42.29 -15.44
CA LYS A 484 52.89 -42.64 -16.54
C LYS A 484 54.37 -42.40 -16.21
N ALA A 485 54.65 -41.58 -15.20
CA ALA A 485 56.02 -41.28 -14.74
C ALA A 485 56.50 -42.21 -13.62
N ARG A 486 55.61 -43.04 -13.06
CA ARG A 486 55.92 -44.22 -12.25
C ARG A 486 55.93 -45.44 -13.15
#